data_AF-A0A818Z9M8-F1
#
_entry.id   AF-A0A818Z9M8-F1
#
_cell.length_a   1.000
_cell.length_b   1.000
_cell.length_c   1.000
_cell.angle_alpha   90.00
_cell.angle_beta   90.00
_cell.angle_gamma   90.00
#
_symmetry.space_group_name_H-M   'P 1'
#
loop_
_entity.id
_entity.type
_entity.pdbx_description
1 polymer ?
#
loop_
_entity_poly.entity_id
_entity_poly.type
_entity_poly.pdbx_seq_one_letter_code
_entity_poly.pdbx_strand_id
1 'polypeptide(L)'
;MNSSRAPSLETICEFSRPFFPGCQIEILPRIDFTDFSKHGQNGMRINPYTKQPQYLTSFIIGHLKKMKRRERKHDRQELFCIGVTMADIYPGSNWNFVYGLASIDDGIGIYSFSRLDPLFPNAEMAGPCTDEVRILILKRSISVFVHEVIHLFGVEHCIYYLCMMNGTETEEEMDGQPLYLCPICLRKMYSAIGKEKKHFNVIQMYTKILELCKSLHFKDESAWYENRLNLLNITANN
;
A
#
# COMPACT_ATOMS: atom_id res chain seq x y z
N MET A 1 -18.55 -7.29 5.29
CA MET A 1 -18.00 -5.99 5.72
C MET A 1 -18.72 -4.87 5.01
N ASN A 2 -19.06 -3.82 5.76
CA ASN A 2 -19.73 -2.63 5.25
C ASN A 2 -18.83 -1.95 4.21
N SER A 3 -19.24 -1.96 2.93
CA SER A 3 -18.42 -1.45 1.81
C SER A 3 -18.05 0.02 1.95
N SER A 4 -18.79 0.77 2.78
CA SER A 4 -18.57 2.20 3.01
C SER A 4 -17.26 2.53 3.72
N ARG A 5 -16.60 1.57 4.40
CA ARG A 5 -15.32 1.78 5.12
C ARG A 5 -14.13 1.10 4.44
N ALA A 6 -14.33 0.44 3.31
CA ALA A 6 -13.25 -0.07 2.48
C ALA A 6 -12.81 1.00 1.48
N PRO A 7 -11.50 1.27 1.33
CA PRO A 7 -11.02 2.18 0.30
C PRO A 7 -11.23 1.60 -1.10
N SER A 8 -11.42 2.45 -2.11
CA SER A 8 -11.44 2.01 -3.51
C SER A 8 -10.05 1.55 -3.93
N LEU A 9 -9.96 0.29 -4.40
CA LEU A 9 -8.71 -0.24 -4.96
C LEU A 9 -8.32 0.50 -6.23
N GLU A 10 -9.29 0.96 -7.01
CA GLU A 10 -9.08 1.77 -8.21
C GLU A 10 -8.39 3.08 -7.86
N THR A 11 -8.89 3.80 -6.84
CA THR A 11 -8.27 5.04 -6.36
C THR A 11 -6.87 4.81 -5.81
N ILE A 12 -6.65 3.74 -5.03
CA ILE A 12 -5.30 3.39 -4.54
C ILE A 12 -4.34 3.12 -5.71
N CYS A 13 -4.77 2.33 -6.70
CA CYS A 13 -3.96 2.03 -7.87
C CYS A 13 -3.65 3.29 -8.67
N GLU A 14 -4.64 4.14 -8.92
CA GLU A 14 -4.46 5.41 -9.63
C GLU A 14 -3.47 6.32 -8.92
N PHE A 15 -3.61 6.49 -7.61
CA PHE A 15 -2.70 7.32 -6.81
C PHE A 15 -1.27 6.77 -6.78
N SER A 16 -1.12 5.44 -6.82
CA SER A 16 0.17 4.78 -6.71
C SER A 16 0.98 4.81 -8.01
N ARG A 17 0.34 4.89 -9.18
CA ARG A 17 1.00 4.84 -10.51
C ARG A 17 2.18 5.81 -10.66
N PRO A 18 2.09 7.10 -10.26
CA PRO A 18 3.20 8.03 -10.39
C PRO A 18 4.47 7.61 -9.64
N PHE A 19 4.37 6.83 -8.57
CA PHE A 19 5.52 6.34 -7.81
C PHE A 19 6.29 5.22 -8.53
N PHE A 20 5.66 4.54 -9.49
CA PHE A 20 6.21 3.37 -10.19
C PHE A 20 6.21 3.56 -11.71
N PRO A 21 6.87 4.61 -12.24
CA PRO A 21 6.91 4.86 -13.67
C PRO A 21 7.45 3.66 -14.44
N GLY A 22 6.80 3.31 -15.55
CA GLY A 22 7.13 2.14 -16.38
C GLY A 22 6.51 0.83 -15.90
N CYS A 23 5.96 0.78 -14.68
CA CYS A 23 5.22 -0.39 -14.20
C CYS A 23 3.73 -0.26 -14.58
N GLN A 24 3.13 -1.39 -14.97
CA GLN A 24 1.68 -1.50 -15.14
C GLN A 24 1.07 -2.06 -13.84
N ILE A 25 -0.06 -1.49 -13.43
CA ILE A 25 -0.83 -1.96 -12.26
C ILE A 25 -2.18 -2.48 -12.77
N GLU A 26 -2.41 -3.77 -12.59
CA GLU A 26 -3.64 -4.48 -12.96
C GLU A 26 -4.36 -4.98 -11.70
N ILE A 27 -5.65 -4.67 -11.58
CA ILE A 27 -6.50 -5.20 -10.51
C ILE A 27 -7.04 -6.55 -10.97
N LEU A 28 -6.69 -7.61 -10.22
CA LEU A 28 -7.17 -8.96 -10.49
C LEU A 28 -8.54 -9.21 -9.83
N PRO A 29 -9.31 -10.19 -10.31
CA PRO A 29 -10.58 -10.57 -9.69
C PRO A 29 -10.43 -10.87 -8.19
N ARG A 30 -11.43 -10.45 -7.41
CA ARG A 30 -11.49 -10.74 -5.97
C ARG A 30 -11.48 -12.26 -5.75
N ILE A 31 -10.65 -12.71 -4.80
CA ILE A 31 -10.62 -14.08 -4.30
C ILE A 31 -11.26 -14.10 -2.93
N ASP A 32 -12.10 -15.11 -2.66
CA ASP A 32 -12.68 -15.28 -1.33
C ASP A 32 -11.79 -16.15 -0.45
N PHE A 33 -11.79 -15.88 0.87
CA PHE A 33 -11.00 -16.68 1.80
C PHE A 33 -11.39 -18.17 1.82
N THR A 34 -12.65 -18.47 1.49
CA THR A 34 -13.13 -19.85 1.34
C THR A 34 -12.42 -20.61 0.22
N ASP A 35 -11.90 -19.93 -0.81
CA ASP A 35 -11.14 -20.57 -1.89
C ASP A 35 -9.78 -21.13 -1.43
N PHE A 36 -9.27 -20.66 -0.29
CA PHE A 36 -8.03 -21.14 0.30
C PHE A 36 -8.21 -22.43 1.14
N SER A 37 -9.44 -22.77 1.53
CA SER A 37 -9.75 -23.77 2.57
C SER A 37 -9.69 -25.25 2.14
N LYS A 38 -9.38 -25.56 0.88
CA LYS A 38 -9.48 -26.93 0.31
C LYS A 38 -8.55 -28.01 0.92
N HIS A 39 -7.76 -27.71 1.96
CA HIS A 39 -6.76 -28.62 2.54
C HIS A 39 -6.81 -28.79 4.07
N GLY A 40 -7.96 -28.55 4.72
CA GLY A 40 -8.21 -29.05 6.09
C GLY A 40 -7.58 -28.26 7.25
N GLN A 41 -6.90 -27.14 6.97
CA GLN A 41 -6.53 -26.13 7.96
C GLN A 41 -6.92 -24.76 7.40
N ASN A 42 -7.87 -24.07 8.04
CA ASN A 42 -8.46 -22.85 7.46
C ASN A 42 -7.57 -21.60 7.59
N GLY A 43 -6.34 -21.72 8.10
CA GLY A 43 -5.46 -20.59 8.34
C GLY A 43 -6.09 -19.48 9.18
N MET A 44 -7.24 -19.73 9.83
CA MET A 44 -8.09 -18.73 10.45
C MET A 44 -8.11 -18.96 11.95
N ARG A 45 -8.04 -17.87 12.72
CA ARG A 45 -8.32 -17.86 14.15
C ARG A 45 -9.33 -16.77 14.48
N ILE A 46 -9.97 -16.86 15.64
CA ILE A 46 -10.66 -15.72 16.23
C ILE A 46 -9.66 -14.98 17.11
N ASN A 47 -9.41 -13.70 16.85
CA ASN A 47 -8.50 -12.93 17.68
C ASN A 47 -9.10 -12.78 19.10
N PRO A 48 -8.34 -13.09 20.16
CA PRO A 48 -8.88 -13.08 21.52
C PRO A 48 -9.23 -11.67 22.02
N TYR A 49 -8.65 -10.62 21.44
CA TYR A 49 -8.90 -9.22 21.82
C TYR A 49 -10.02 -8.61 20.99
N THR A 50 -9.92 -8.66 19.65
CA THR A 50 -10.90 -8.03 18.76
C THR A 50 -12.18 -8.84 18.58
N LYS A 51 -12.16 -10.14 18.93
CA LYS A 51 -13.23 -11.12 18.69
C LYS A 51 -13.61 -11.28 17.20
N GLN A 52 -12.78 -10.79 16.29
CA GLN A 52 -12.97 -10.89 14.84
C GLN A 52 -12.11 -12.00 14.23
N PRO A 53 -12.48 -12.53 13.04
CA PRO A 53 -11.63 -13.44 12.29
C PRO A 53 -10.29 -12.82 11.89
N GLN A 54 -9.22 -13.61 12.02
CA GLN A 54 -7.87 -13.29 11.59
C GLN A 54 -7.33 -14.41 10.70
N TYR A 55 -6.61 -14.06 9.63
CA TYR A 55 -6.10 -15.01 8.64
C TYR A 55 -4.56 -15.07 8.62
N LEU A 56 -4.02 -16.28 8.50
CA LEU A 56 -2.60 -16.57 8.54
C LEU A 56 -1.96 -16.20 7.21
N THR A 57 -0.98 -15.30 7.23
CA THR A 57 -0.36 -14.75 6.02
C THR A 57 0.26 -15.82 5.14
N SER A 58 0.85 -16.88 5.72
CA SER A 58 1.50 -17.95 4.97
C SER A 58 0.54 -18.72 4.06
N PHE A 59 -0.74 -18.84 4.43
CA PHE A 59 -1.77 -19.44 3.58
C PHE A 59 -2.06 -18.58 2.36
N ILE A 60 -2.26 -17.28 2.57
CA ILE A 60 -2.56 -16.31 1.52
C ILE A 60 -1.37 -16.22 0.56
N ILE A 61 -0.15 -16.04 1.08
CA ILE A 61 1.09 -16.00 0.31
C ILE A 61 1.27 -17.29 -0.50
N GLY A 62 0.99 -18.45 0.10
CA GLY A 62 1.06 -19.74 -0.60
C GLY A 62 0.11 -19.82 -1.80
N HIS A 63 -1.06 -19.18 -1.72
CA HIS A 63 -1.99 -19.09 -2.84
C HIS A 63 -1.49 -18.10 -3.92
N LEU A 64 -1.06 -16.89 -3.52
CA LEU A 64 -0.50 -15.90 -4.45
C LEU A 64 0.71 -16.46 -5.22
N LYS A 65 1.58 -17.24 -4.56
CA LYS A 65 2.70 -17.97 -5.22
C LYS A 65 2.20 -18.89 -6.32
N LYS A 66 1.11 -19.62 -6.08
CA LYS A 66 0.54 -20.54 -7.07
C LYS A 66 -0.06 -19.78 -8.25
N MET A 67 -0.73 -18.64 -7.99
CA MET A 67 -1.28 -17.78 -9.05
C MET A 67 -0.16 -17.22 -9.94
N LYS A 68 0.84 -16.55 -9.34
CA LYS A 68 1.98 -15.97 -10.06
C LYS A 68 2.73 -17.01 -10.91
N ARG A 69 2.92 -18.22 -10.39
CA ARG A 69 3.56 -19.32 -11.14
C ARG A 69 2.73 -19.81 -12.33
N ARG A 70 1.39 -19.72 -12.28
CA ARG A 70 0.52 -20.08 -13.41
C ARG A 70 0.57 -19.00 -14.49
N GLU A 71 0.49 -17.73 -14.11
CA GLU A 71 0.56 -16.59 -15.04
C GLU A 71 1.91 -16.50 -15.77
N ARG A 72 3.03 -16.82 -15.10
CA ARG A 72 4.36 -16.89 -15.75
C ARG A 72 4.42 -17.86 -16.93
N LYS A 73 3.54 -18.86 -17.00
CA LYS A 73 3.45 -19.79 -18.16
C LYS A 73 2.80 -19.15 -19.39
N HIS A 74 2.16 -18.00 -19.24
CA HIS A 74 1.44 -17.27 -20.28
C HIS A 74 2.18 -16.00 -20.76
N ASP A 75 3.50 -15.97 -20.64
CA ASP A 75 4.37 -14.89 -21.15
C ASP A 75 4.15 -13.49 -20.51
N ARG A 76 3.42 -13.44 -19.39
CA ARG A 76 3.30 -12.23 -18.56
C ARG A 76 4.57 -12.04 -17.71
N GLN A 77 5.26 -10.92 -17.91
CA GLN A 77 6.38 -10.48 -17.06
C GLN A 77 5.86 -9.80 -15.77
N GLU A 78 5.15 -10.57 -14.94
CA GLU A 78 4.64 -10.07 -13.67
C GLU A 78 5.79 -9.89 -12.67
N LEU A 79 6.15 -8.63 -12.36
CA LEU A 79 7.13 -8.30 -11.33
C LEU A 79 6.62 -8.72 -9.94
N PHE A 80 5.45 -8.22 -9.53
CA PHE A 80 4.90 -8.42 -8.19
C PHE A 80 3.45 -8.88 -8.16
N CYS A 81 3.11 -9.76 -7.21
CA CYS A 81 1.74 -10.18 -6.89
C CYS A 81 1.36 -9.67 -5.50
N ILE A 82 0.41 -8.75 -5.40
CA ILE A 82 0.06 -8.14 -4.11
C ILE A 82 -1.39 -8.47 -3.78
N GLY A 83 -1.59 -9.13 -2.64
CA GLY A 83 -2.90 -9.28 -2.02
C GLY A 83 -3.20 -8.07 -1.13
N VAL A 84 -4.42 -7.56 -1.23
CA VAL A 84 -4.95 -6.56 -0.29
C VAL A 84 -6.22 -7.13 0.31
N THR A 85 -6.40 -6.98 1.62
CA THR A 85 -7.57 -7.51 2.32
C THR A 85 -8.12 -6.55 3.35
N MET A 86 -9.44 -6.57 3.55
CA MET A 86 -10.09 -5.92 4.68
C MET A 86 -10.18 -6.82 5.92
N ALA A 87 -9.71 -8.06 5.83
CA ALA A 87 -9.62 -8.95 6.99
C ALA A 87 -8.30 -8.78 7.73
N ASP A 88 -8.32 -8.93 9.04
CA ASP A 88 -7.12 -8.87 9.87
C ASP A 88 -6.21 -10.08 9.62
N ILE A 89 -4.90 -9.89 9.65
CA ILE A 89 -3.90 -10.91 9.28
C ILE A 89 -2.83 -11.09 10.35
N TYR A 90 -2.26 -12.29 10.43
CA TYR A 90 -1.21 -12.61 11.40
C TYR A 90 -0.15 -13.54 10.80
N PRO A 91 1.13 -13.44 11.22
CA PRO A 91 2.22 -14.22 10.62
C PRO A 91 2.44 -15.60 11.25
N GLY A 92 1.98 -15.82 12.49
CA GLY A 92 2.14 -17.08 13.21
C GLY A 92 1.57 -17.04 14.63
N SER A 93 1.57 -18.18 15.33
CA SER A 93 0.95 -18.33 16.65
C SER A 93 1.44 -17.34 17.70
N ASN A 94 2.70 -16.90 17.61
CA ASN A 94 3.35 -16.05 18.61
C ASN A 94 3.14 -14.54 18.37
N TRP A 95 2.36 -14.16 17.35
CA TRP A 95 2.14 -12.77 16.96
C TRP A 95 0.65 -12.40 17.04
N ASN A 96 0.36 -11.15 17.39
CA ASN A 96 -1.03 -10.65 17.48
C ASN A 96 -1.60 -10.29 16.10
N PHE A 97 -0.88 -9.53 15.29
CA PHE A 97 -1.26 -9.17 13.92
C PHE A 97 -0.04 -8.60 13.17
N VAL A 98 -0.18 -8.36 11.87
CA VAL A 98 0.69 -7.50 11.08
C VAL A 98 -0.15 -6.66 10.12
N TYR A 99 0.29 -5.45 9.78
CA TYR A 99 -0.32 -4.66 8.69
C TYR A 99 -0.01 -5.26 7.32
N GLY A 100 1.15 -5.89 7.19
CA GLY A 100 1.68 -6.37 5.93
C GLY A 100 2.71 -7.48 6.10
N LEU A 101 2.93 -8.23 5.03
CA LEU A 101 4.12 -9.06 4.86
C LEU A 101 4.50 -9.13 3.38
N ALA A 102 5.78 -8.95 3.10
CA ALA A 102 6.34 -9.05 1.76
C ALA A 102 7.44 -10.14 1.71
N SER A 103 7.50 -10.85 0.58
CA SER A 103 8.62 -11.69 0.18
C SER A 103 9.20 -11.12 -1.11
N ILE A 104 10.36 -10.46 -1.00
CA ILE A 104 11.07 -9.85 -2.13
C ILE A 104 11.48 -10.93 -3.14
N ASP A 105 12.03 -12.06 -2.66
CA ASP A 105 12.50 -13.15 -3.51
C ASP A 105 11.38 -13.79 -4.36
N ASP A 106 10.16 -13.85 -3.82
CA ASP A 106 9.01 -14.35 -4.57
C ASP A 106 8.29 -13.25 -5.37
N GLY A 107 8.56 -11.99 -5.08
CA GLY A 107 7.83 -10.84 -5.59
C GLY A 107 6.37 -10.85 -5.15
N ILE A 108 6.10 -11.08 -3.86
CA ILE A 108 4.73 -11.21 -3.32
C ILE A 108 4.56 -10.34 -2.08
N GLY A 109 3.43 -9.65 -1.99
CA GLY A 109 3.00 -8.90 -0.80
C GLY A 109 1.58 -9.29 -0.36
N ILE A 110 1.29 -9.19 0.93
CA ILE A 110 -0.08 -9.23 1.47
C ILE A 110 -0.24 -8.11 2.50
N TYR A 111 -1.25 -7.26 2.30
CA TYR A 111 -1.51 -6.10 3.15
C TYR A 111 -2.95 -6.11 3.65
N SER A 112 -3.14 -5.84 4.94
CA SER A 112 -4.45 -5.70 5.57
C SER A 112 -4.78 -4.25 5.83
N PHE A 113 -5.92 -3.80 5.33
CA PHE A 113 -6.48 -2.48 5.60
C PHE A 113 -7.48 -2.48 6.76
N SER A 114 -7.71 -3.63 7.40
CA SER A 114 -8.66 -3.80 8.50
C SER A 114 -8.42 -2.80 9.64
N ARG A 115 -7.14 -2.63 10.01
CA ARG A 115 -6.67 -1.79 11.12
C ARG A 115 -6.38 -0.35 10.74
N LEU A 116 -6.66 0.05 9.50
CA LEU A 116 -6.46 1.44 9.05
C LEU A 116 -7.68 2.31 9.38
N ASP A 117 -8.83 1.70 9.68
CA ASP A 117 -9.98 2.40 10.24
C ASP A 117 -9.68 2.79 11.70
N PRO A 118 -9.70 4.08 12.06
CA PRO A 118 -9.43 4.53 13.43
C PRO A 118 -10.47 4.00 14.45
N LEU A 119 -11.58 3.44 13.97
CA LEU A 119 -12.61 2.84 14.81
C LEU A 119 -12.46 1.32 14.93
N PHE A 120 -11.44 0.70 14.32
CA PHE A 120 -11.17 -0.73 14.47
C PHE A 120 -10.93 -1.10 15.96
N PRO A 121 -11.45 -2.24 16.46
CA PRO A 121 -12.31 -3.22 15.79
C PRO A 121 -13.81 -2.88 15.85
N ASN A 122 -14.18 -1.76 16.47
CA ASN A 122 -15.56 -1.37 16.77
C ASN A 122 -16.24 -0.57 15.65
N ALA A 123 -15.64 -0.50 14.46
CA ALA A 123 -16.13 0.31 13.34
C ALA A 123 -17.58 -0.02 12.94
N GLU A 124 -18.02 -1.27 13.11
CA GLU A 124 -19.40 -1.70 12.85
C GLU A 124 -20.41 -1.11 13.84
N MET A 125 -19.98 -0.75 15.05
CA MET A 125 -20.81 -0.08 16.06
C MET A 125 -20.87 1.44 15.85
N ALA A 126 -19.93 1.98 15.07
CA ALA A 126 -19.72 3.40 14.91
C ALA A 126 -20.49 3.98 13.70
N GLY A 127 -21.82 3.87 13.71
CA GLY A 127 -22.73 4.56 12.77
C GLY A 127 -22.30 4.58 11.29
N PRO A 128 -22.81 5.54 10.50
CA PRO A 128 -22.31 5.80 9.15
C PRO A 128 -20.87 6.32 9.18
N CYS A 129 -20.04 5.90 8.23
CA CYS A 129 -18.68 6.44 8.05
C CYS A 129 -18.75 7.90 7.57
N THR A 130 -18.16 8.82 8.32
CA THR A 130 -18.02 10.22 7.90
C THR A 130 -16.99 10.34 6.76
N ASP A 131 -17.01 11.47 6.05
CA ASP A 131 -16.07 11.70 4.97
C ASP A 131 -14.63 11.90 5.49
N GLU A 132 -14.45 12.48 6.67
CA GLU A 132 -13.13 12.60 7.30
C GLU A 132 -12.52 11.23 7.58
N VAL A 133 -13.29 10.30 8.13
CA VAL A 133 -12.83 8.93 8.38
C VAL A 133 -12.55 8.20 7.06
N ARG A 134 -13.39 8.39 6.04
CA ARG A 134 -13.19 7.80 4.71
C ARG A 134 -11.90 8.30 4.06
N ILE A 135 -11.65 9.60 4.10
CA ILE A 135 -10.45 10.25 3.57
C ILE A 135 -9.21 9.74 4.33
N LEU A 136 -9.29 9.62 5.67
CA LEU A 136 -8.19 9.10 6.48
C LEU A 136 -7.88 7.62 6.14
N ILE A 137 -8.89 6.76 6.05
CA ILE A 137 -8.71 5.35 5.68
C ILE A 137 -8.06 5.25 4.30
N LEU A 138 -8.54 6.02 3.32
CA LEU A 138 -7.96 6.04 1.98
C LEU A 138 -6.50 6.51 2.00
N LYS A 139 -6.19 7.59 2.73
CA LYS A 139 -4.82 8.12 2.86
C LYS A 139 -3.88 7.09 3.48
N ARG A 140 -4.28 6.47 4.59
CA ARG A 140 -3.53 5.38 5.25
C ARG A 140 -3.32 4.22 4.29
N SER A 141 -4.36 3.82 3.55
CA SER A 141 -4.30 2.69 2.62
C SER A 141 -3.37 2.95 1.43
N ILE A 142 -3.38 4.16 0.89
CA ILE A 142 -2.42 4.62 -0.13
C ILE A 142 -1.00 4.58 0.43
N SER A 143 -0.78 5.16 1.61
CA SER A 143 0.54 5.22 2.24
C SER A 143 1.13 3.82 2.41
N VAL A 144 0.38 2.93 3.07
CA VAL A 144 0.78 1.53 3.29
C VAL A 144 1.00 0.81 1.97
N PHE A 145 0.08 0.93 1.01
CA PHE A 145 0.24 0.24 -0.26
C PHE A 145 1.52 0.68 -1.01
N VAL A 146 1.76 1.99 -1.12
CA VAL A 146 2.95 2.50 -1.81
C VAL A 146 4.22 2.14 -1.04
N HIS A 147 4.24 2.32 0.28
CA HIS A 147 5.36 1.95 1.15
C HIS A 147 5.79 0.50 0.92
N GLU A 148 4.82 -0.40 0.94
CA GLU A 148 5.10 -1.82 0.87
C GLU A 148 5.44 -2.30 -0.56
N VAL A 149 4.89 -1.67 -1.59
CA VAL A 149 5.34 -1.91 -2.97
C VAL A 149 6.79 -1.43 -3.14
N ILE A 150 7.19 -0.32 -2.50
CA ILE A 150 8.57 0.17 -2.52
C ILE A 150 9.54 -0.84 -1.85
N HIS A 151 9.12 -1.53 -0.79
CA HIS A 151 9.90 -2.64 -0.22
C HIS A 151 10.18 -3.76 -1.23
N LEU A 152 9.23 -4.08 -2.12
CA LEU A 152 9.45 -5.09 -3.17
C LEU A 152 10.51 -4.69 -4.19
N PHE A 153 10.82 -3.40 -4.31
CA PHE A 153 11.97 -2.88 -5.09
C PHE A 153 13.29 -2.89 -4.31
N GLY A 154 13.34 -3.49 -3.11
CA GLY A 154 14.54 -3.62 -2.28
C GLY A 154 14.88 -2.38 -1.46
N VAL A 155 13.94 -1.44 -1.29
CA VAL A 155 14.15 -0.23 -0.50
C VAL A 155 13.70 -0.49 0.93
N GLU A 156 14.65 -0.53 1.87
CA GLU A 156 14.35 -0.64 3.31
C GLU A 156 13.86 0.67 3.91
N HIS A 157 13.39 0.60 5.17
CA HIS A 157 12.97 1.76 5.94
C HIS A 157 13.99 2.91 5.90
N CYS A 158 13.49 4.12 5.78
CA CYS A 158 14.26 5.34 5.76
C CYS A 158 14.46 5.86 7.19
N ILE A 159 15.70 6.11 7.57
CA ILE A 159 16.06 6.72 8.86
C ILE A 159 16.67 8.12 8.72
N TYR A 160 16.76 8.64 7.49
CA TYR A 160 17.52 9.86 7.19
C TYR A 160 16.69 11.14 7.26
N TYR A 161 15.42 11.06 6.88
CA TYR A 161 14.51 12.20 6.75
C TYR A 161 13.08 11.75 7.02
N LEU A 162 12.19 12.72 7.25
CA LEU A 162 10.75 12.51 7.14
C LEU A 162 10.42 12.02 5.72
N CYS A 163 9.82 10.84 5.62
CA CYS A 163 9.66 10.10 4.39
C CYS A 163 8.51 9.09 4.53
N MET A 164 7.77 8.85 3.46
CA MET A 164 6.79 7.76 3.40
C MET A 164 7.39 6.40 3.77
N MET A 165 8.70 6.20 3.54
CA MET A 165 9.40 4.97 3.89
C MET A 165 9.91 4.92 5.34
N ASN A 166 9.53 5.84 6.23
CA ASN A 166 9.87 5.70 7.64
C ASN A 166 9.16 4.46 8.23
N GLY A 167 9.82 3.74 9.15
CA GLY A 167 9.16 2.64 9.86
C GLY A 167 8.07 3.17 10.79
N THR A 168 7.06 2.35 11.05
CA THR A 168 5.87 2.70 11.84
C THR A 168 5.53 1.60 12.80
N GLU A 169 5.37 1.94 14.08
CA GLU A 169 4.90 1.04 15.13
C GLU A 169 3.53 1.45 15.67
N THR A 170 3.17 2.74 15.58
CA THR A 170 1.88 3.27 16.06
C THR A 170 1.05 3.97 14.98
N GLU A 171 -0.25 4.13 15.22
CA GLU A 171 -1.14 4.87 14.30
C GLU A 171 -0.77 6.36 14.22
N GLU A 172 -0.34 6.96 15.32
CA GLU A 172 0.10 8.36 15.36
C GLU A 172 1.35 8.56 14.50
N GLU A 173 2.29 7.61 14.53
CA GLU A 173 3.44 7.62 13.65
C GLU A 173 3.03 7.48 12.18
N MET A 174 2.07 6.59 11.87
CA MET A 174 1.54 6.43 10.52
C MET A 174 0.92 7.72 9.98
N ASP A 175 0.12 8.39 10.80
CA ASP A 175 -0.60 9.61 10.42
C ASP A 175 0.34 10.83 10.32
N GLY A 176 1.45 10.82 11.06
CA GLY A 176 2.50 11.82 10.98
C GLY A 176 3.43 11.67 9.76
N GLN A 177 3.40 10.52 9.08
CA GLN A 177 4.23 10.28 7.90
C GLN A 177 3.69 10.99 6.66
N PRO A 178 4.58 11.50 5.78
CA PRO A 178 4.16 12.19 4.59
C PRO A 178 3.80 11.23 3.45
N LEU A 179 2.96 11.67 2.51
CA LEU A 179 2.78 11.00 1.23
C LEU A 179 3.83 11.38 0.17
N TYR A 180 5.10 11.59 0.57
CA TYR A 180 6.21 11.83 -0.34
C TYR A 180 7.45 11.01 0.02
N LEU A 181 8.30 10.77 -0.99
CA LEU A 181 9.63 10.21 -0.79
C LEU A 181 10.66 11.31 -0.55
N CYS A 182 11.49 11.13 0.48
CA CYS A 182 12.64 12.00 0.67
C CYS A 182 13.65 11.86 -0.50
N PRO A 183 14.59 12.81 -0.68
CA PRO A 183 15.55 12.77 -1.78
C PRO A 183 16.35 11.45 -1.87
N ILE A 184 16.66 10.83 -0.73
CA ILE A 184 17.38 9.54 -0.69
C ILE A 184 16.50 8.42 -1.23
N CYS A 185 15.27 8.27 -0.74
CA CYS A 185 14.38 7.21 -1.21
C CYS A 185 13.94 7.42 -2.66
N LEU A 186 13.74 8.68 -3.08
CA LEU A 186 13.52 9.01 -4.48
C LEU A 186 14.70 8.58 -5.36
N ARG A 187 15.94 8.79 -4.90
CA ARG A 187 17.14 8.33 -5.61
C ARG A 187 17.26 6.80 -5.65
N LYS A 188 16.89 6.11 -4.56
CA LYS A 188 16.81 4.63 -4.53
C LYS A 188 15.81 4.12 -5.56
N MET A 189 14.60 4.70 -5.59
CA MET A 189 13.57 4.36 -6.59
C MET A 189 14.03 4.66 -8.02
N TYR A 190 14.67 5.82 -8.25
CA TYR A 190 15.29 6.11 -9.54
C TYR A 190 16.32 5.04 -9.95
N SER A 191 17.12 4.53 -9.02
CA SER A 191 18.09 3.47 -9.31
C SER A 191 17.43 2.12 -9.60
N ALA A 192 16.30 1.82 -8.94
CA ALA A 192 15.58 0.55 -9.09
C ALA A 192 14.81 0.46 -10.41
N ILE A 193 14.10 1.52 -10.80
CA ILE A 193 13.19 1.52 -11.96
C ILE A 193 13.48 2.60 -13.02
N GLY A 194 14.39 3.53 -12.75
CA GLY A 194 14.66 4.70 -13.61
C GLY A 194 15.88 4.60 -14.53
N LYS A 195 16.61 3.47 -14.57
CA LYS A 195 17.82 3.31 -15.40
C LYS A 195 17.53 3.44 -16.91
N GLU A 196 16.31 3.10 -17.35
CA GLU A 196 15.82 3.48 -18.67
C GLU A 196 15.36 4.94 -18.61
N LYS A 197 16.28 5.86 -18.96
CA LYS A 197 16.25 7.33 -18.76
C LYS A 197 14.98 8.08 -19.21
N LYS A 198 13.98 7.43 -19.80
CA LYS A 198 12.76 8.05 -20.34
C LYS A 198 11.55 8.03 -19.41
N HIS A 199 11.54 7.21 -18.36
CA HIS A 199 10.32 7.00 -17.56
C HIS A 199 10.30 7.77 -16.23
N PHE A 200 11.46 8.02 -15.61
CA PHE A 200 11.51 8.64 -14.29
C PHE A 200 11.73 10.17 -14.38
N ASN A 201 10.63 10.92 -14.46
CA ASN A 201 10.62 12.38 -14.42
C ASN A 201 9.95 12.86 -13.13
N VAL A 202 10.73 13.43 -12.21
CA VAL A 202 10.23 13.87 -10.90
C VAL A 202 9.20 15.00 -11.01
N ILE A 203 9.34 15.91 -11.98
CA ILE A 203 8.38 17.01 -12.18
C ILE A 203 7.04 16.42 -12.61
N GLN A 204 7.03 15.53 -13.61
CA GLN A 204 5.80 14.87 -14.06
C GLN A 204 5.18 13.99 -12.97
N MET A 205 5.99 13.28 -12.19
CA MET A 205 5.55 12.51 -11.03
C MET A 205 4.83 13.42 -10.02
N TYR A 206 5.48 14.51 -9.60
CA TYR A 206 4.94 15.42 -8.60
C TYR A 206 3.71 16.17 -9.11
N THR A 207 3.66 16.56 -10.39
CA THR A 207 2.46 17.17 -10.99
C THR A 207 1.26 16.23 -10.91
N LYS A 208 1.43 14.96 -11.29
CA LYS A 208 0.35 13.97 -11.21
C LYS A 208 -0.11 13.72 -9.77
N ILE A 209 0.84 13.59 -8.84
CA ILE A 209 0.49 13.40 -7.43
C ILE A 209 -0.23 14.63 -6.87
N LEU A 210 0.17 15.85 -7.25
CA LEU A 210 -0.54 17.08 -6.86
C LEU A 210 -1.99 17.09 -7.34
N GLU A 211 -2.24 16.75 -8.60
CA GLU A 211 -3.59 16.66 -9.17
C GLU A 211 -4.47 15.68 -8.39
N LEU A 212 -3.91 14.51 -8.06
CA LEU A 212 -4.58 13.48 -7.27
C LEU A 212 -4.80 13.90 -5.81
N CYS A 213 -3.83 14.55 -5.17
CA CYS A 213 -4.01 15.09 -3.82
C CYS A 213 -5.11 16.16 -3.79
N LYS A 214 -5.19 17.02 -4.81
CA LYS A 214 -6.25 18.03 -4.93
C LYS A 214 -7.62 17.37 -5.12
N SER A 215 -7.73 16.34 -5.96
CA SER A 215 -9.00 15.62 -6.20
C SER A 215 -9.48 14.82 -4.98
N LEU A 216 -8.55 14.31 -4.17
CA LEU A 216 -8.85 13.56 -2.93
C LEU A 216 -8.88 14.43 -1.66
N HIS A 217 -8.76 15.75 -1.80
CA HIS A 217 -8.75 16.72 -0.69
C HIS A 217 -7.63 16.51 0.36
N PHE A 218 -6.48 15.96 -0.06
CA PHE A 218 -5.27 15.86 0.76
C PHE A 218 -4.55 17.22 0.79
N LYS A 219 -5.02 18.11 1.66
CA LYS A 219 -4.62 19.54 1.69
C LYS A 219 -3.12 19.73 1.97
N ASP A 220 -2.59 19.06 2.99
CA ASP A 220 -1.20 19.22 3.42
C ASP A 220 -0.24 18.68 2.35
N GLU A 221 -0.58 17.52 1.77
CA GLU A 221 0.16 16.95 0.66
C GLU A 221 0.13 17.84 -0.57
N SER A 222 -1.05 18.38 -0.91
CA SER A 222 -1.21 19.30 -2.05
C SER A 222 -0.31 20.51 -1.89
N ALA A 223 -0.30 21.13 -0.71
CA ALA A 223 0.56 22.27 -0.41
C ALA A 223 2.05 21.91 -0.53
N TRP A 224 2.45 20.74 -0.03
CA TRP A 224 3.84 20.28 -0.13
C TRP A 224 4.29 20.09 -1.59
N TYR A 225 3.49 19.37 -2.40
CA TYR A 225 3.84 19.10 -3.80
C TYR A 225 3.84 20.37 -4.65
N GLU A 226 2.90 21.29 -4.43
CA GLU A 226 2.85 22.58 -5.12
C GLU A 226 4.09 23.43 -4.82
N ASN A 227 4.45 23.55 -3.54
CA ASN A 227 5.68 24.25 -3.13
C ASN A 227 6.93 23.60 -3.75
N ARG A 228 6.98 22.27 -3.78
CA ARG A 228 8.15 21.57 -4.33
C ARG A 228 8.28 21.71 -5.84
N LEU A 229 7.17 21.70 -6.58
CA LEU A 229 7.15 21.96 -8.02
C LEU A 229 7.61 23.37 -8.35
N ASN A 230 7.15 24.38 -7.60
CA ASN A 230 7.57 25.77 -7.79
C ASN A 230 9.10 25.91 -7.66
N LEU A 231 9.70 25.29 -6.64
CA LEU A 231 11.16 25.27 -6.47
C LEU A 231 11.88 24.59 -7.65
N LEU A 232 11.39 23.43 -8.10
CA LEU A 232 12.01 22.69 -9.20
C LEU A 232 11.94 23.45 -10.53
N ASN A 233 10.82 24.12 -10.82
CA ASN A 233 10.62 24.90 -12.03
C ASN A 233 11.49 26.16 -12.07
N ILE A 234 11.74 26.81 -10.92
CA ILE A 234 12.69 27.94 -10.84
C ILE A 234 14.10 27.48 -11.21
N THR A 235 14.55 26.34 -10.68
CA THR A 235 15.87 25.77 -11.03
C THR A 235 15.99 25.25 -12.46
N ALA A 236 14.89 24.95 -13.15
CA ALA A 236 14.92 24.49 -14.54
C ALA A 236 15.04 25.65 -15.55
N ASN A 237 14.68 26.87 -15.14
CA ASN A 237 14.71 28.08 -15.96
C ASN A 237 15.95 28.97 -15.74
N ASN A 238 16.86 28.57 -14.83
CA ASN A 238 18.15 29.20 -14.57
C ASN A 238 19.28 28.29 -15.06
#